data_AF-A0A2P5WWY4-F1
#
_entry.id   AF-A0A2P5WWY4-F1
#
_cell.length_a   1.000
_cell.length_b   1.000
_cell.length_c   1.000
_cell.angle_alpha   90.00
_cell.angle_beta   90.00
_cell.angle_gamma   90.00
#
_symmetry.space_group_name_H-M   'P 1'
#
loop_
_entity.id
_entity.type
_entity.pdbx_description
1 polymer ?
#
loop_
_entity_poly.entity_id
_entity_poly.type
_entity_poly.pdbx_seq_one_letter_code
_entity_poly.pdbx_strand_id
1 'polypeptide(L)'
;MIGKSPFFGVPEQNIKDIAKLRGSEDLWEVAKLHNRECSFPEDLYGKKYLTSMSLREWCQMNTKRRDFLKEIPNSLYDLVDKCLTVNPRVRITAEDALKHEFLASIHENLRKQRAFKQGLSSDSGTNSSNNLLLGEKQNVTEIK
;
A
#
# COMPACT_ATOMS: atom_id res chain seq x y z
N MET A 1 5.92 -2.20 -7.08
CA MET A 1 5.86 -1.26 -8.23
C MET A 1 6.99 -1.51 -9.22
N ILE A 2 8.27 -1.38 -8.83
CA ILE A 2 9.43 -1.58 -9.74
C ILE A 2 9.89 -3.03 -9.93
N GLY A 3 9.49 -3.97 -9.04
CA GLY A 3 9.83 -5.39 -9.15
C GLY A 3 11.31 -5.72 -8.93
N LYS A 4 12.05 -4.84 -8.25
CA LYS A 4 13.46 -5.01 -7.87
C LYS A 4 13.64 -4.66 -6.39
N SER A 5 14.58 -5.30 -5.71
CA SER A 5 15.10 -4.85 -4.41
C SER A 5 16.28 -3.89 -4.67
N PRO A 6 16.19 -2.60 -4.32
CA PRO A 6 17.23 -1.63 -4.68
C PRO A 6 18.45 -1.66 -3.75
N PHE A 7 18.34 -2.18 -2.53
CA PHE A 7 19.41 -2.11 -1.53
C PHE A 7 20.07 -3.48 -1.34
N PHE A 8 21.31 -3.62 -1.82
CA PHE A 8 22.11 -4.86 -1.69
C PHE A 8 23.06 -4.82 -0.48
N GLY A 9 22.74 -4.00 0.53
CA GLY A 9 23.42 -4.00 1.82
C GLY A 9 24.72 -3.18 1.91
N VAL A 10 25.15 -2.49 0.85
CA VAL A 10 26.31 -1.59 0.89
C VAL A 10 25.86 -0.16 1.22
N PRO A 11 26.11 0.37 2.43
CA PRO A 11 25.56 1.65 2.88
C PRO A 11 25.91 2.84 1.97
N GLU A 12 27.15 2.90 1.48
CA GLU A 12 27.67 3.96 0.64
C GLU A 12 26.98 4.01 -0.73
N GLN A 13 26.57 2.84 -1.25
CA GLN A 13 25.82 2.75 -2.49
C GLN A 13 24.34 3.04 -2.25
N ASN A 14 23.78 2.53 -1.14
CA ASN A 14 22.38 2.74 -0.78
C ASN A 14 22.05 4.24 -0.64
N ILE A 15 22.91 5.02 0.03
CA ILE A 15 22.68 6.46 0.18
C ILE A 15 22.72 7.20 -1.16
N LYS A 16 23.60 6.79 -2.08
CA LYS A 16 23.64 7.33 -3.45
C LYS A 16 22.37 7.00 -4.21
N ASP A 17 21.83 5.80 -4.06
CA ASP A 17 20.59 5.41 -4.73
C ASP A 17 19.35 6.10 -4.14
N ILE A 18 19.33 6.34 -2.82
CA ILE A 18 18.33 7.20 -2.19
C ILE A 18 18.42 8.63 -2.74
N ALA A 19 19.63 9.20 -2.83
CA ALA A 19 19.84 10.55 -3.32
C ALA A 19 19.41 10.73 -4.79
N LYS A 20 19.55 9.72 -5.65
CA LYS A 20 19.04 9.77 -7.04
C LYS A 20 17.52 9.89 -7.11
N LEU A 21 16.80 9.37 -6.13
CA LEU A 21 15.34 9.44 -6.07
C LEU A 21 14.90 10.72 -5.35
N ARG A 22 15.43 10.97 -4.15
CA ARG A 22 14.93 12.04 -3.25
C ARG A 22 15.66 13.35 -3.37
N GLY A 23 16.79 13.41 -4.06
CA GLY A 23 17.69 14.55 -4.04
C GLY A 23 18.61 14.53 -2.81
N SER A 24 19.77 15.17 -2.92
CA SER A 24 20.76 15.29 -1.85
C SER A 24 20.48 16.47 -0.92
N GLU A 25 19.65 17.43 -1.32
CA GLU A 25 19.26 18.56 -0.48
C GLU A 25 18.46 18.10 0.75
N ASP A 26 17.39 17.31 0.56
CA ASP A 26 16.62 16.69 1.66
C ASP A 26 17.52 15.87 2.62
N LEU A 27 18.48 15.11 2.05
CA LEU A 27 19.41 14.31 2.84
C LEU A 27 20.37 15.19 3.66
N TRP A 28 20.82 16.29 3.08
CA TRP A 28 21.70 17.26 3.74
C TRP A 28 20.99 17.98 4.88
N GLU A 29 19.72 18.37 4.70
CA GLU A 29 18.91 18.95 5.76
C GLU A 29 18.75 17.98 6.94
N VAL A 30 18.52 16.69 6.66
CA VAL A 30 18.46 15.67 7.72
C VAL A 30 19.82 15.50 8.41
N ALA A 31 20.93 15.54 7.67
CA ALA A 31 22.26 15.49 8.28
C ALA A 31 22.49 16.65 9.25
N LYS A 32 22.09 17.87 8.88
CA LYS A 32 22.12 19.06 9.76
C LYS A 32 21.27 18.89 11.00
N LEU A 33 20.04 18.40 10.85
CA LEU A 33 19.12 18.15 11.97
C LEU A 33 19.65 17.17 13.02
N HIS A 34 20.69 16.40 12.67
CA HIS A 34 21.32 15.40 13.53
C HIS A 34 22.80 15.68 13.84
N ASN A 35 23.33 16.87 13.48
CA ASN A 35 24.73 17.26 13.67
C ASN A 35 25.73 16.27 13.00
N ARG A 36 25.43 15.85 11.77
CA ARG A 36 26.21 14.87 10.98
C ARG A 36 26.79 15.44 9.69
N GLU A 37 26.86 16.76 9.55
CA GLU A 37 27.34 17.46 8.36
C GLU A 37 28.77 17.03 7.98
N CYS A 38 29.66 16.89 8.95
CA CYS A 38 31.06 16.47 8.72
C CYS A 38 31.18 15.04 8.16
N SER A 39 30.14 14.21 8.28
CA SER A 39 30.09 12.85 7.75
C SER A 39 29.24 12.73 6.48
N PHE A 40 28.76 13.85 5.93
CA PHE A 40 27.97 13.81 4.71
C PHE A 40 28.84 13.44 3.51
N PRO A 41 28.42 12.47 2.66
CA PRO A 41 29.28 12.01 1.57
C PRO A 41 29.53 13.10 0.52
N GLU A 42 30.79 13.40 0.23
CA GLU A 42 31.18 14.46 -0.71
C GLU A 42 30.64 14.23 -2.14
N ASP A 43 30.53 12.97 -2.55
CA ASP A 43 29.97 12.58 -3.85
C ASP A 43 28.55 13.14 -4.07
N LEU A 44 27.79 13.36 -3.00
CA LEU A 44 26.39 13.82 -3.06
C LEU A 44 26.25 15.33 -3.32
N TYR A 45 27.34 16.09 -3.29
CA TYR A 45 27.36 17.49 -3.76
C TYR A 45 27.30 17.60 -5.29
N GLY A 46 27.53 16.50 -6.01
CA GLY A 46 27.48 16.49 -7.47
C GLY A 46 26.08 16.75 -8.03
N LYS A 47 26.01 17.53 -9.13
CA LYS A 47 24.75 17.93 -9.80
C LYS A 47 23.76 16.78 -10.05
N LYS A 48 24.25 15.56 -10.32
CA LYS A 48 23.43 14.37 -10.57
C LYS A 48 22.58 13.91 -9.37
N TYR A 49 22.90 14.38 -8.16
CA TYR A 49 22.15 14.06 -6.94
C TYR A 49 21.35 15.24 -6.41
N LEU A 50 21.54 16.46 -6.91
CA LEU A 50 20.85 17.64 -6.39
C LEU A 50 19.34 17.58 -6.66
N THR A 51 18.95 17.11 -7.85
CA THR A 51 17.56 17.11 -8.27
C THR A 51 16.79 15.90 -7.73
N SER A 52 15.71 16.16 -7.00
CA SER A 52 14.72 15.15 -6.64
C SER A 52 13.91 14.72 -7.88
N MET A 53 13.55 13.45 -7.95
CA MET A 53 12.69 12.90 -9.01
C MET A 53 11.36 12.47 -8.41
N SER A 54 10.26 12.61 -9.16
CA SER A 54 9.00 12.05 -8.68
C SER A 54 9.07 10.52 -8.65
N LEU A 55 8.40 9.89 -7.67
CA LEU A 55 8.36 8.42 -7.57
C LEU A 55 7.82 7.76 -8.86
N ARG A 56 6.93 8.46 -9.59
CA ARG A 56 6.39 7.97 -10.86
C ARG A 56 7.45 7.89 -11.94
N GLU A 57 8.19 8.97 -12.17
CA GLU A 57 9.29 9.02 -13.15
C GLU A 57 10.35 7.98 -12.79
N TRP A 58 10.68 7.86 -11.50
CA TRP A 58 11.61 6.84 -11.03
C TRP A 58 11.13 5.44 -11.38
N CYS A 59 9.87 5.13 -11.16
CA CYS A 59 9.30 3.84 -11.52
C CYS A 59 9.37 3.59 -13.03
N GLN A 60 9.11 4.61 -13.86
CA GLN A 60 9.19 4.53 -15.32
C GLN A 60 10.60 4.22 -15.83
N MET A 61 11.62 4.81 -15.21
CA MET A 61 13.01 4.60 -15.59
C MET A 61 13.54 3.23 -15.14
N ASN A 62 13.04 2.70 -14.02
CA ASN A 62 13.65 1.54 -13.36
C ASN A 62 12.90 0.21 -13.56
N THR A 63 11.63 0.23 -13.95
CA THR A 63 10.82 -0.98 -14.15
C THR A 63 11.06 -1.64 -15.51
N LYS A 64 10.97 -2.97 -15.55
CA LYS A 64 10.85 -3.74 -16.80
C LYS A 64 9.40 -3.91 -17.27
N ARG A 65 8.41 -3.62 -16.40
CA ARG A 65 6.98 -3.82 -16.66
C ARG A 65 6.29 -2.47 -16.85
N ARG A 66 6.48 -1.84 -18.01
CA ARG A 66 5.95 -0.49 -18.29
C ARG A 66 4.43 -0.45 -18.35
N ASP A 67 3.81 -1.47 -18.93
CA ASP A 67 2.35 -1.52 -19.05
C ASP A 67 1.65 -1.55 -17.69
N PHE A 68 2.23 -2.27 -16.73
CA PHE A 68 1.73 -2.31 -15.36
C PHE A 68 1.70 -0.92 -14.69
N LEU A 69 2.57 0.02 -15.08
CA LEU A 69 2.58 1.35 -14.47
C LEU A 69 1.32 2.16 -14.76
N LYS A 70 0.61 1.86 -15.86
CA LYS A 70 -0.63 2.52 -16.25
C LYS A 70 -1.80 2.11 -15.34
N GLU A 71 -1.76 0.89 -14.83
CA GLU A 71 -2.77 0.31 -13.94
C GLU A 71 -2.58 0.74 -12.47
N ILE A 72 -1.43 1.34 -12.13
CA ILE A 72 -1.16 1.73 -10.75
C ILE A 72 -1.92 3.03 -10.43
N PRO A 73 -2.81 3.03 -9.42
CA PRO A 73 -3.54 4.23 -9.03
C PRO A 73 -2.61 5.29 -8.44
N ASN A 74 -2.95 6.57 -8.65
CA ASN A 74 -2.17 7.70 -8.13
C ASN A 74 -2.04 7.66 -6.60
N SER A 75 -3.07 7.21 -5.90
CA SER A 75 -3.08 7.09 -4.44
C SER A 75 -2.04 6.10 -3.91
N LEU A 76 -1.63 5.09 -4.71
CA LEU A 76 -0.52 4.20 -4.33
C LEU A 76 0.82 4.93 -4.41
N TYR A 77 1.04 5.71 -5.48
CA TYR A 77 2.26 6.51 -5.60
C TYR A 77 2.39 7.49 -4.44
N ASP A 78 1.30 8.18 -4.10
CA ASP A 78 1.26 9.13 -2.98
C ASP A 78 1.56 8.45 -1.63
N LEU A 79 0.93 7.30 -1.33
CA LEU A 79 1.22 6.54 -0.12
C LEU A 79 2.70 6.14 -0.02
N VAL A 80 3.23 5.57 -1.11
CA VAL A 80 4.62 5.08 -1.11
C VAL A 80 5.60 6.25 -1.04
N ASP A 81 5.31 7.38 -1.68
CA ASP A 81 6.18 8.56 -1.61
C ASP A 81 6.27 9.12 -0.19
N LYS A 82 5.15 9.16 0.54
CA LYS A 82 5.11 9.50 1.98
C LYS A 82 5.86 8.51 2.86
N CYS A 83 5.87 7.22 2.51
CA CYS A 83 6.67 6.19 3.19
C CYS A 83 8.18 6.36 2.92
N LEU A 84 8.55 6.90 1.77
CA LEU A 84 9.95 7.12 1.36
C LEU A 84 10.51 8.47 1.81
N THR A 85 9.76 9.26 2.60
CA THR A 85 10.22 10.54 3.13
C THR A 85 11.54 10.39 3.88
N VAL A 86 12.54 11.16 3.45
CA VAL A 86 13.91 11.09 3.96
C VAL A 86 13.95 11.42 5.45
N ASN A 87 13.33 12.54 5.83
CA ASN A 87 13.25 12.95 7.23
C ASN A 87 12.27 12.05 8.00
N PRO A 88 12.76 11.25 8.96
CA PRO A 88 11.91 10.30 9.69
C PRO A 88 10.87 10.99 10.59
N ARG A 89 11.09 12.24 11.00
CA ARG A 89 10.15 12.98 11.87
C ARG A 89 8.84 13.35 11.17
N VAL A 90 8.85 13.43 9.84
CA VAL A 90 7.69 13.80 9.00
C VAL A 90 7.24 12.67 8.08
N ARG A 91 7.88 11.49 8.19
CA ARG A 91 7.47 10.29 7.46
C ARG A 91 6.13 9.80 8.00
N ILE A 92 5.25 9.33 7.11
CA ILE A 92 3.94 8.79 7.50
C ILE A 92 4.09 7.65 8.51
N THR A 93 3.26 7.66 9.54
CA THR A 93 3.22 6.59 10.55
C THR A 93 2.47 5.37 10.02
N ALA A 94 2.61 4.22 10.69
CA ALA A 94 1.82 3.03 10.33
C ALA A 94 0.31 3.29 10.49
N GLU A 95 -0.10 4.03 11.51
CA GLU A 95 -1.49 4.38 11.74
C GLU A 95 -2.06 5.26 10.62
N ASP A 96 -1.33 6.29 10.21
CA ASP A 96 -1.74 7.19 9.13
C ASP A 96 -1.71 6.50 7.77
N ALA A 97 -0.72 5.63 7.54
CA ALA A 97 -0.63 4.81 6.34
C ALA A 97 -1.83 3.88 6.20
N LEU A 98 -2.29 3.28 7.32
CA LEU A 98 -3.50 2.46 7.33
C LEU A 98 -4.75 3.29 7.01
N LYS A 99 -4.80 4.57 7.39
CA LYS A 99 -5.93 5.48 7.08
C LYS A 99 -5.86 6.08 5.67
N HIS A 100 -4.82 5.81 4.90
CA HIS A 100 -4.60 6.42 3.60
C HIS A 100 -5.70 6.09 2.58
N GLU A 101 -6.00 7.03 1.68
CA GLU A 101 -7.04 6.90 0.64
C GLU A 101 -6.88 5.61 -0.20
N PHE A 102 -5.62 5.24 -0.48
CA PHE A 102 -5.30 4.01 -1.21
C PHE A 102 -5.95 2.74 -0.60
N LEU A 103 -6.10 2.70 0.73
CA LEU A 103 -6.66 1.56 1.44
C LEU A 103 -8.16 1.71 1.74
N ALA A 104 -8.80 2.83 1.36
CA ALA A 104 -10.20 3.12 1.67
C ALA A 104 -11.17 2.00 1.21
N SER A 105 -10.96 1.47 0.00
CA SER A 105 -11.79 0.38 -0.53
C SER A 105 -11.68 -0.91 0.30
N ILE A 106 -10.50 -1.21 0.87
CA ILE A 106 -10.28 -2.36 1.73
C ILE A 106 -11.05 -2.18 3.04
N HIS A 107 -11.02 -0.99 3.63
CA HIS A 107 -11.77 -0.68 4.86
C HIS A 107 -13.26 -0.86 4.67
N GLU A 108 -13.81 -0.36 3.57
CA GLU A 108 -15.23 -0.52 3.25
C GLU A 108 -15.62 -1.99 3.07
N ASN A 109 -14.79 -2.76 2.36
CA ASN A 109 -15.02 -4.21 2.21
C ASN A 109 -14.97 -4.95 3.55
N LEU A 110 -13.98 -4.65 4.39
CA LEU A 110 -13.87 -5.24 5.74
C LEU A 110 -15.06 -4.86 6.63
N ARG A 111 -15.54 -3.62 6.53
CA ARG A 111 -16.74 -3.15 7.24
C ARG A 111 -17.98 -3.94 6.83
N LYS A 112 -18.20 -4.12 5.52
CA LYS A 112 -19.31 -4.92 4.99
C LYS A 112 -19.24 -6.38 5.46
N GLN A 113 -18.05 -6.98 5.43
CA GLN A 113 -17.83 -8.36 5.89
C GLN A 113 -18.15 -8.52 7.38
N ARG A 114 -17.77 -7.55 8.23
CA ARG A 114 -18.12 -7.57 9.66
C ARG A 114 -19.62 -7.43 9.89
N ALA A 115 -20.29 -6.52 9.17
CA ALA A 115 -21.73 -6.34 9.24
C ALA A 115 -22.48 -7.62 8.86
N PHE A 116 -22.05 -8.33 7.80
CA PHE A 116 -22.63 -9.60 7.40
C PHE A 116 -22.49 -10.68 8.49
N LYS A 117 -21.31 -10.82 9.10
CA LYS A 117 -21.09 -11.78 10.19
C LYS A 117 -21.89 -11.47 11.46
N GLN A 118 -22.10 -10.20 11.75
CA GLN A 118 -22.90 -9.75 12.90
C GLN A 118 -24.40 -9.94 12.64
N GLY A 119 -24.89 -9.68 11.42
CA GLY A 119 -26.27 -9.97 11.03
C GLY A 119 -26.62 -11.46 11.11
N LEU A 120 -25.67 -12.35 10.78
CA LEU A 120 -25.81 -13.80 10.94
C LEU A 120 -25.81 -14.28 12.40
N SER A 121 -25.29 -13.49 13.35
CA SER A 121 -25.25 -13.87 14.77
C SER A 121 -26.52 -13.48 15.54
N SER A 122 -27.37 -12.61 14.97
CA SER A 122 -28.59 -12.13 15.64
C SER A 122 -29.83 -12.99 15.37
N ASP A 123 -29.73 -14.03 14.52
CA ASP A 123 -30.89 -14.83 14.08
C ASP A 123 -30.91 -16.26 14.67
N SER A 124 -30.04 -16.57 15.63
CA SER A 124 -29.92 -17.91 16.25
C SER A 124 -30.52 -18.00 17.66
N GLY A 125 -31.51 -17.16 17.98
CA GLY A 125 -32.03 -17.05 19.34
C GLY A 125 -33.53 -16.77 19.48
N THR A 126 -34.42 -17.53 18.82
CA THR A 126 -35.75 -17.82 19.40
C THR A 126 -36.42 -19.07 18.80
N ASN A 127 -37.04 -19.85 19.68
CA ASN A 127 -37.49 -21.24 19.51
C ASN A 127 -38.77 -21.46 18.69
N SER A 128 -38.84 -22.68 18.12
CA SER A 128 -39.98 -23.60 17.94
C SER A 128 -41.42 -23.07 17.87
N SER A 129 -42.14 -23.42 16.80
CA SER A 129 -43.15 -24.51 16.82
C SER A 129 -43.93 -24.63 15.49
N ASN A 130 -44.03 -25.87 15.01
CA ASN A 130 -45.14 -26.47 14.25
C ASN A 130 -45.51 -25.93 12.85
N ASN A 131 -45.28 -26.75 11.83
CA ASN A 131 -46.41 -27.37 11.12
C ASN A 131 -46.04 -28.73 10.50
N LEU A 132 -46.87 -29.71 10.86
CA LEU A 132 -46.90 -31.07 10.36
C LEU A 132 -47.30 -31.13 8.87
N LEU A 133 -46.94 -32.28 8.29
CA LEU A 133 -47.71 -33.09 7.33
C LEU A 133 -47.20 -33.07 5.87
N LEU A 134 -46.14 -33.85 5.62
CA LEU A 134 -45.89 -34.42 4.29
C LEU A 134 -46.47 -35.84 4.27
N GLY A 135 -47.75 -35.95 3.88
CA GLY A 135 -48.39 -37.21 3.54
C GLY A 135 -48.08 -37.57 2.09
N GLU A 136 -47.48 -38.75 1.89
CA GLU A 136 -47.36 -39.41 0.60
C GLU A 136 -48.73 -39.55 -0.09
N LYS A 137 -48.81 -39.29 -1.41
CA LYS A 137 -49.47 -40.18 -2.37
C LYS A 137 -48.85 -40.03 -3.76
N GLN A 138 -48.43 -41.18 -4.28
CA GLN A 138 -48.12 -41.43 -5.68
C GLN A 138 -49.33 -41.11 -6.56
N ASN A 139 -49.10 -40.65 -7.80
CA ASN A 139 -49.88 -41.12 -8.94
C ASN A 139 -49.14 -40.87 -10.27
N VAL A 140 -48.79 -41.99 -10.89
CA VAL A 140 -48.49 -42.16 -12.31
C VAL A 140 -49.82 -42.08 -13.06
N THR A 141 -49.96 -41.25 -14.10
CA THR A 141 -50.70 -41.66 -15.32
C THR A 141 -50.34 -40.78 -16.52
N GLU A 142 -50.24 -41.47 -17.65
CA GLU A 142 -49.87 -41.11 -19.02
C GLU A 142 -51.07 -40.54 -19.83
N ILE A 143 -50.80 -40.15 -21.09
CA ILE A 143 -51.73 -39.95 -22.23
C ILE A 143 -52.36 -38.53 -22.32
N LYS A 144 -52.32 -37.76 -23.43
CA LYS A 144 -52.28 -38.06 -24.88
C LYS A 144 -51.13 -37.37 -25.61
#